data_AF-A0A9D4KMN4-F1
#
_entry.id   AF-A0A9D4KMN4-F1
#
_cell.length_a   1.000
_cell.length_b   1.000
_cell.length_c   1.000
_cell.angle_alpha   90.00
_cell.angle_beta   90.00
_cell.angle_gamma   90.00
#
_symmetry.space_group_name_H-M   'P 1'
#
loop_
_entity.id
_entity.type
_entity.pdbx_description
1 polymer ?
#
loop_
_entity_poly.entity_id
_entity_poly.type
_entity_poly.pdbx_seq_one_letter_code
_entity_poly.pdbx_strand_id
1 'polypeptide(L)' 'MNCYILVHVLQQTGTNIKVYSQCCPGSTERVVAIGGKPKSVVNCIDTIYELLETVSDT' A
#
# COMPACT_ATOMS: atom_id res chain seq x y z
N MET A 1 -8.63 -10.52 5.58
CA MET A 1 -7.31 -10.65 4.93
C MET A 1 -6.62 -9.29 4.61
N ASN A 2 -7.28 -8.13 4.74
CA ASN A 2 -6.91 -6.94 3.95
C ASN A 2 -6.50 -5.66 4.74
N CYS A 3 -5.37 -5.66 5.46
CA CYS A 3 -4.70 -4.39 5.83
C CYS A 3 -3.24 -4.53 6.28
N TYR A 4 -2.84 -5.73 6.74
CA TYR A 4 -1.51 -5.96 7.29
C TYR A 4 -0.37 -5.83 6.26
N ILE A 5 -0.67 -6.09 5.00
CA ILE A 5 0.30 -6.00 3.89
C ILE A 5 0.91 -4.60 3.77
N LEU A 6 0.08 -3.56 3.84
CA LEU A 6 0.55 -2.17 3.76
C LEU A 6 1.37 -1.77 5.01
N VAL A 7 1.08 -2.36 6.17
CA VAL A 7 1.88 -2.19 7.40
C VAL A 7 3.25 -2.87 7.27
N HIS A 8 3.36 -3.97 6.53
CA HIS A 8 4.66 -4.58 6.25
C HIS A 8 5.50 -3.74 5.29
N VAL A 9 4.91 -3.24 4.21
CA VAL A 9 5.62 -2.36 3.25
C VAL A 9 6.17 -1.11 3.97
N LEU A 10 5.36 -0.51 4.85
CA LEU A 10 5.76 0.57 5.77
C LEU A 10 7.06 0.29 6.53
N GLN A 11 7.18 -0.90 7.14
CA GLN A 11 8.33 -1.27 7.95
C GLN A 11 9.60 -1.48 7.11
N GLN A 12 9.45 -1.83 5.83
CA GLN A 12 10.57 -2.11 4.94
C GLN A 12 11.11 -0.84 4.26
N THR A 13 10.25 0.09 3.87
CA THR A 13 10.64 1.22 3.01
C THR A 13 10.92 2.54 3.75
N GLY A 14 10.54 2.64 5.03
CA GLY A 14 10.82 3.82 5.87
C GLY A 14 10.05 5.09 5.46
N THR A 15 8.96 4.92 4.72
CA THR A 15 8.08 5.97 4.19
C THR A 15 6.89 6.22 5.11
N ASN A 16 6.36 7.44 5.12
CA ASN A 16 5.17 7.75 5.92
C ASN A 16 3.91 7.35 5.15
N ILE A 17 3.33 6.20 5.47
CA ILE A 17 2.10 5.72 4.82
C ILE A 17 0.95 5.77 5.82
N LYS A 18 -0.16 6.37 5.40
CA LYS A 18 -1.39 6.50 6.17
C LYS A 18 -2.51 5.78 5.44
N VAL A 19 -2.96 4.67 6.02
CA VAL A 19 -4.07 3.88 5.49
C VAL A 19 -5.37 4.39 6.10
N TYR A 20 -6.36 4.70 5.26
CA TYR A 20 -7.69 5.05 5.74
C TYR A 20 -8.49 3.77 5.97
N SER A 21 -9.02 3.59 7.19
CA SER A 21 -9.75 2.37 7.55
C SER A 21 -11.11 2.23 6.88
N GLN A 22 -11.69 3.35 6.44
CA GLN A 22 -12.95 3.40 5.69
C GLN A 22 -12.71 3.05 4.23
N CYS A 23 -13.51 2.13 3.69
CA CYS A 23 -13.61 1.95 2.25
C CYS A 23 -14.35 3.13 1.62
N CYS A 24 -14.04 3.48 0.37
CA CYS A 24 -14.79 4.51 -0.34
C CYS A 24 -16.27 4.12 -0.46
N PRO A 25 -17.22 5.04 -0.25
CA PRO A 25 -18.64 4.72 -0.35
C PRO A 25 -18.95 4.19 -1.76
N GLY A 26 -19.40 2.93 -1.85
CA GLY A 26 -19.71 2.25 -3.11
C GLY A 26 -18.56 1.46 -3.75
N SER A 27 -17.39 1.36 -3.11
CA SER A 27 -16.26 0.55 -3.59
C SER A 27 -15.69 -0.37 -2.51
N THR A 28 -15.04 -1.44 -2.94
CA THR A 28 -14.18 -2.29 -2.10
C THR A 28 -12.76 -1.73 -1.97
N GLU A 29 -12.45 -0.63 -2.67
CA GLU A 29 -11.15 0.03 -2.66
C GLU A 29 -10.90 0.81 -1.37
N ARG A 30 -9.63 0.86 -0.97
CA ARG A 30 -9.16 1.53 0.24
C ARG A 30 -8.16 2.62 -0.13
N VAL A 31 -8.35 3.80 0.45
CA VAL A 31 -7.46 4.95 0.21
C VAL A 31 -6.24 4.83 1.10
N VAL A 32 -5.07 5.11 0.50
CA VAL A 32 -3.79 5.15 1.18
C VAL A 32 -3.07 6.41 0.78
N ALA A 33 -2.58 7.18 1.75
CA ALA A 33 -1.68 8.31 1.51
C ALA A 33 -0.24 7.87 1.76
N ILE A 34 0.65 8.12 0.80
CA ILE A 34 2.09 7.82 0.90
C ILE A 34 2.83 9.16 0.85
N GLY A 35 3.63 9.44 1.88
CA GLY A 35 4.42 10.65 2.03
C GLY A 35 5.88 10.33 2.35
N GLY A 36 6.80 11.06 1.75
CA GLY A 36 8.23 10.86 1.97
C GLY A 36 9.07 11.39 0.81
N LYS A 37 10.32 10.93 0.75
CA LYS A 37 11.23 11.26 -0.36
C LYS A 37 10.72 10.63 -1.66
N PRO A 38 10.79 11.31 -2.80
CA PRO A 38 10.23 10.82 -4.06
C PRO A 38 10.77 9.43 -4.45
N LYS A 39 12.05 9.19 -4.23
CA LYS A 39 12.69 7.88 -4.47
C LYS A 39 12.08 6.73 -3.64
N SER A 40 11.71 7.01 -2.39
CA SER A 40 11.12 6.03 -1.49
C SER A 40 9.64 5.80 -1.82
N VAL A 41 8.91 6.84 -2.24
CA VAL A 41 7.53 6.72 -2.72
C VAL A 41 7.45 5.80 -3.96
N VAL A 42 8.35 6.01 -4.92
CA VAL A 42 8.40 5.16 -6.13
C VAL A 42 8.69 3.70 -5.77
N ASN A 43 9.69 3.44 -4.93
CA ASN A 43 9.97 2.07 -4.45
C ASN A 43 8.77 1.44 -3.74
N CYS A 44 8.04 2.18 -2.92
CA CYS A 44 6.83 1.65 -2.27
C CYS A 44 5.77 1.21 -3.27
N ILE A 45 5.52 2.01 -4.30
CA ILE A 45 4.50 1.72 -5.30
C ILE A 45 4.88 0.45 -6.06
N ASP A 46 6.16 0.32 -6.42
CA ASP A 46 6.70 -0.86 -7.11
C ASP A 46 6.50 -2.14 -6.29
N THR A 47 6.86 -2.11 -5.00
CA THR A 47 6.64 -3.23 -4.07
C THR A 47 5.16 -3.57 -3.89
N ILE A 48 4.28 -2.56 -3.81
CA ILE A 48 2.83 -2.79 -3.71
C ILE A 48 2.31 -3.47 -4.98
N TYR A 49 2.82 -3.08 -6.15
CA TYR A 49 2.42 -3.64 -7.44
C TYR A 49 2.84 -5.10 -7.58
N GLU A 50 4.09 -5.43 -7.28
CA GLU A 50 4.61 -6.82 -7.28
C GLU A 50 3.81 -7.71 -6.32
N LEU A 51 3.45 -7.17 -5.16
CA LEU A 51 2.68 -7.91 -4.18
C LEU A 51 1.24 -8.14 -4.63
N LEU A 52 0.60 -7.15 -5.28
CA LEU A 52 -0.73 -7.29 -5.88
C LEU A 52 -0.75 -8.32 -7.00
N GLU A 53 0.28 -8.30 -7.86
CA GLU A 53 0.48 -9.27 -8.94
C GLU A 53 0.55 -10.70 -8.38
N THR A 54 1.32 -10.88 -7.30
CA THR A 54 1.44 -12.18 -6.60
C THR A 54 0.09 -12.71 -6.08
N VAL A 55 -0.88 -11.84 -5.77
CA VAL A 55 -2.22 -12.27 -5.31
C VAL A 55 -3.16 -12.58 -6.47
N SER A 56 -2.93 -12.05 -7.67
CA SER A 56 -3.79 -12.30 -8.85
C SER A 56 -3.55 -13.65 -9.52
N ASP A 57 -2.41 -14.30 -9.29
CA ASP A 57 -2.05 -15.60 -9.88
C ASP A 57 -2.57 -16.83 -9.10
N THR A 58 -3.42 -16.67 -8.07
CA THR A 58 -4.03 -17.78 -7.31
C THR A 58 -5.54 -17.65 -7.19
#